data_AF-A0A9D8GII3-F1
#
_entry.id   AF-A0A9D8GII3-F1
#
_cell.length_a   1.000
_cell.length_b   1.000
_cell.length_c   1.000
_cell.angle_alpha   90.00
_cell.angle_beta   90.00
_cell.angle_gamma   90.00
#
_symmetry.space_group_name_H-M   'P 1'
#
loop_
_entity.id
_entity.type
_entity.pdbx_description
1 polymer ?
#
loop_
_entity_poly.entity_id
_entity_poly.type
_entity_poly.pdbx_seq_one_letter_code
_entity_poly.pdbx_strand_id
1 'polypeptide(L)' 'MTKLLGRVLDLARKLPPEDQNDIARTILQLAGSDDSDSAALSPDKREAICSSKAAAAHGEFASDEVVRAEWAMRGL' A
#
# COMPACT_ATOMS: atom_id res chain seq x y z
N MET A 1 27.97 -14.35 4.14
CA MET A 1 27.62 -12.98 3.68
C MET A 1 28.83 -12.38 2.96
N THR A 2 28.64 -11.60 1.88
CA THR A 2 29.77 -10.95 1.21
C THR A 2 30.34 -9.82 2.08
N LYS A 3 31.62 -9.49 1.92
CA LYS A 3 32.26 -8.41 2.68
C LYS A 3 31.55 -7.05 2.50
N LEU A 4 31.07 -6.79 1.29
CA LEU A 4 30.32 -5.56 0.97
C LEU A 4 28.94 -5.55 1.62
N LEU A 5 28.20 -6.66 1.56
CA LEU A 5 26.87 -6.75 2.19
C LEU A 5 26.94 -6.62 3.72
N GLY A 6 27.98 -7.17 4.35
CA GLY A 6 28.27 -6.96 5.77
C GLY A 6 28.43 -5.50 6.15
N ARG A 7 29.28 -4.78 5.41
CA ARG A 7 29.52 -3.36 5.65
C ARG A 7 28.25 -2.51 5.47
N VAL A 8 27.42 -2.83 4.47
CA VAL A 8 26.14 -2.13 4.24
C VAL A 8 25.19 -2.33 5.42
N LEU A 9 25.04 -3.55 5.92
CA LEU A 9 24.20 -3.84 7.08
C LEU A 9 24.67 -3.14 8.35
N ASP A 10 25.99 -3.10 8.59
CA ASP A 10 26.56 -2.40 9.75
C ASP A 10 26.37 -0.88 9.69
N LEU A 11 26.35 -0.30 8.49
CA LEU A 11 26.02 1.11 8.28
C LEU A 11 24.52 1.37 8.44
N ALA A 12 23.68 0.53 7.84
CA ALA A 12 22.22 0.66 7.91
C ALA A 12 21.73 0.62 9.37
N ARG A 13 22.26 -0.28 10.20
CA ARG A 13 21.89 -0.39 11.64
C ARG A 13 22.14 0.88 12.47
N LYS A 14 22.97 1.80 11.98
CA LYS A 14 23.29 3.07 12.68
C LYS A 14 22.38 4.22 12.28
N LEU A 15 21.54 4.02 11.26
CA LEU A 15 20.59 5.03 10.80
C LEU A 15 19.38 5.11 11.73
N PRO A 16 18.61 6.21 11.67
CA PRO A 16 17.28 6.27 12.28
C PRO A 16 16.37 5.12 11.82
N PRO A 17 15.39 4.67 12.65
CA PRO A 17 14.50 3.56 12.30
C PRO A 17 13.72 3.75 10.99
N GLU A 18 13.36 4.99 10.66
CA GLU A 18 12.67 5.32 9.40
C GLU A 18 13.55 5.04 8.18
N ASP A 19 14.78 5.55 8.17
CA ASP A 19 15.76 5.32 7.10
C ASP A 19 16.12 3.83 6.97
N GLN A 20 16.19 3.11 8.10
CA GLN A 20 16.40 1.65 8.10
C GLN A 20 15.29 0.92 7.34
N ASN A 21 14.04 1.32 7.57
CA ASN A 21 12.89 0.71 6.92
C ASN A 21 12.83 1.03 5.42
N ASP A 22 13.17 2.24 5.02
CA ASP A 22 13.19 2.64 3.59
C ASP A 22 14.25 1.86 2.80
N ILE A 23 15.45 1.69 3.39
CA ILE A 23 16.50 0.84 2.81
C ILE A 23 16.05 -0.61 2.75
N ALA A 24 15.44 -1.13 3.82
CA ALA A 24 14.94 -2.51 3.86
C ALA A 24 13.90 -2.74 2.76
N ARG A 25 12.94 -1.83 2.59
CA ARG A 25 11.92 -1.89 1.54
C ARG A 25 12.53 -1.94 0.14
N THR A 26 13.52 -1.08 -0.12
CA THR A 26 14.22 -1.03 -1.41
C THR A 26 14.95 -2.34 -1.70
N ILE A 27 15.62 -2.92 -0.70
CA ILE A 27 16.33 -4.20 -0.84
C ILE A 27 15.35 -5.35 -1.07
N LEU A 28 14.24 -5.39 -0.34
CA LEU A 28 13.18 -6.40 -0.53
C LEU A 28 12.60 -6.33 -1.94
N GLN A 29 12.32 -5.12 -2.43
CA GLN A 29 11.84 -4.90 -3.80
C GLN A 29 12.86 -5.37 -4.84
N LEU A 30 14.15 -5.04 -4.66
CA LEU A 30 15.22 -5.48 -5.55
C LEU A 30 15.42 -7.01 -5.52
N ALA A 31 15.27 -7.63 -4.36
CA ALA A 31 15.41 -9.06 -4.17
C ALA A 31 14.19 -9.86 -4.68
N GLY A 32 13.12 -9.18 -5.14
CA GLY A 32 11.86 -9.82 -5.49
C GLY A 32 11.20 -10.53 -4.30
N SER A 33 11.57 -10.12 -3.08
CA SER A 33 11.05 -10.65 -1.81
C SER A 33 10.13 -9.63 -1.12
N ASP A 34 9.77 -8.57 -1.84
CA ASP A 34 8.64 -7.73 -1.45
C ASP A 34 7.35 -8.53 -1.73
N ASP A 35 7.07 -9.49 -0.84
CA ASP A 35 5.77 -10.14 -0.69
C ASP A 35 4.71 -9.16 -0.16
N SER A 36 4.99 -7.84 -0.14
CA SER A 36 3.91 -6.91 -0.40
C SER A 36 3.55 -7.04 -1.88
N ASP A 37 2.84 -8.13 -2.18
CA ASP A 37 2.02 -8.28 -3.36
C ASP A 37 1.29 -6.95 -3.53
N SER A 38 1.87 -6.06 -4.35
CA SER A 38 1.16 -4.93 -4.88
C SER A 38 0.06 -5.58 -5.71
N ALA A 39 -1.08 -5.82 -5.05
CA ALA A 39 -2.12 -6.66 -5.58
C ALA A 39 -2.50 -6.06 -6.92
N ALA A 40 -2.08 -6.74 -7.98
CA ALA A 40 -2.18 -6.18 -9.32
C ALA A 40 -3.66 -5.88 -9.57
N LEU A 41 -4.00 -4.61 -9.72
CA LEU A 41 -5.37 -4.22 -10.02
C LEU A 41 -5.68 -4.70 -11.43
N SER A 42 -6.65 -5.61 -11.55
CA SER A 42 -7.23 -5.97 -12.84
C SER A 42 -7.76 -4.70 -13.53
N PRO A 43 -7.86 -4.70 -14.88
CA PRO A 43 -8.42 -3.56 -15.62
C PRO A 43 -9.74 -3.06 -15.04
N ASP A 44 -10.66 -3.97 -14.74
CA ASP A 44 -11.98 -3.66 -14.16
C ASP A 44 -11.87 -2.97 -12.80
N LYS A 45 -10.95 -3.41 -11.93
CA LYS A 45 -10.72 -2.77 -10.63
C LYS A 45 -10.16 -1.36 -10.79
N ARG A 46 -9.28 -1.14 -11.77
CA ARG A 46 -8.73 0.19 -12.06
C ARG A 46 -9.81 1.12 -12.57
N GLU A 47 -10.68 0.65 -13.47
CA GLU A 47 -11.79 1.42 -13.99
C GLU A 47 -12.80 1.79 -12.89
N ALA A 48 -13.17 0.84 -12.04
CA ALA A 48 -14.04 1.08 -10.89
C ALA A 48 -13.47 2.16 -9.94
N ILE A 49 -12.16 2.11 -9.66
CA ILE A 49 -11.48 3.13 -8.85
C ILE A 49 -11.48 4.49 -9.54
N CYS A 50 -11.21 4.55 -10.84
CA CYS A 50 -11.25 5.79 -11.60
C CYS A 50 -12.65 6.43 -11.57
N SER A 51 -13.71 5.62 -11.78
CA SER A 51 -15.10 6.08 -11.69
C SER A 51 -15.43 6.60 -10.28
N SER A 52 -15.07 5.86 -9.23
CA SER A 52 -15.29 6.29 -7.84
C SER A 52 -14.58 7.61 -7.51
N LYS A 53 -13.34 7.80 -8.00
CA LYS A 53 -12.60 9.04 -7.79
C LYS A 53 -13.22 10.23 -8.52
N ALA A 54 -13.75 10.03 -9.72
CA ALA A 54 -14.46 11.07 -10.46
C ALA A 54 -15.73 11.50 -9.70
N ALA A 55 -16.55 10.54 -9.26
CA ALA A 55 -17.73 10.80 -8.43
C ALA A 55 -17.39 11.59 -7.16
N ALA A 56 -16.33 11.19 -6.45
CA ALA A 56 -15.86 11.90 -5.26
C ALA A 56 -15.44 13.35 -5.54
N ALA A 57 -14.78 13.61 -6.67
CA ALA A 57 -14.41 14.97 -7.08
C ALA A 57 -15.63 15.86 -7.37
N HIS A 58 -16.76 15.24 -7.75
CA HIS A 58 -18.05 15.91 -7.96
C HIS A 58 -18.94 15.93 -6.70
N GLY A 59 -18.49 15.35 -5.58
CA GLY A 59 -19.28 15.26 -4.35
C GLY A 59 -20.41 14.24 -4.40
N GLU A 60 -20.38 13.32 -5.37
CA GLU A 60 -21.38 12.28 -5.58
C GLU A 60 -21.17 11.11 -4.59
N PHE A 61 -21.32 11.39 -3.31
CA PHE A 61 -21.27 10.40 -2.25
C PHE A 61 -22.66 9.85 -1.94
N ALA A 62 -22.72 8.61 -1.47
CA ALA A 62 -23.92 8.08 -0.86
C ALA A 62 -24.30 8.91 0.38
N SER A 63 -25.59 9.06 0.64
CA SER A 63 -26.05 9.71 1.88
C SER A 63 -25.76 8.84 3.10
N ASP A 64 -25.68 9.47 4.27
CA ASP A 64 -25.45 8.74 5.52
C ASP A 64 -26.51 7.66 5.79
N GLU A 65 -27.74 7.87 5.33
CA GLU A 65 -28.82 6.88 5.46
C GLU A 65 -28.53 5.62 4.64
N VAL A 66 -28.08 5.79 3.40
CA VAL A 66 -27.67 4.68 2.52
C VAL A 66 -26.47 3.94 3.13
N VAL A 67 -25.48 4.67 3.63
CA VAL A 67 -24.29 4.07 4.26
C VAL A 67 -24.67 3.26 5.50
N ARG A 68 -25.54 3.80 6.38
CA ARG A 68 -26.02 3.07 7.56
C ARG A 68 -26.80 1.81 7.19
N ALA A 69 -27.65 1.87 6.16
CA ALA A 69 -28.40 0.71 5.70
C ALA A 69 -27.46 -0.40 5.16
N GLU A 70 -26.46 -0.02 4.37
CA GLU A 70 -25.43 -0.94 3.85
C GLU A 70 -24.61 -1.60 4.96
N TRP A 71 -24.23 -0.85 6.00
CA TRP A 71 -23.50 -1.39 7.14
C TRP A 71 -24.36 -2.34 7.98
N ALA A 72 -25.60 -1.95 8.28
CA ALA A 72 -26.54 -2.80 9.00
C ALA A 72 -26.80 -4.13 8.27
N MET A 73 -26.92 -4.10 6.93
CA MET A 73 -27.04 -5.31 6.11
C MET A 73 -25.83 -6.25 6.25
N ARG A 74 -24.64 -5.69 6.50
CA ARG A 74 -23.37 -6.42 6.65
C ARG A 74 -23.03 -6.77 8.10
N GLY A 75 -23.88 -6.40 9.05
CA GLY A 75 -23.64 -6.61 10.49
C GLY A 75 -22.53 -5.75 11.08
N LEU A 76 -22.26 -4.59 10.47
CA LEU A 76 -21.30 -3.58 10.92
C LEU A 76 -21.98 -2.45 11.69
#